data_AF-A0A0S8ILL0-F1
#
_entry.id   AF-A0A0S8ILL0-F1
#
_cell.length_a   1.000
_cell.length_b   1.000
_cell.length_c   1.000
_cell.angle_alpha   90.00
_cell.angle_beta   90.00
_cell.angle_gamma   90.00
#
_symmetry.space_group_name_H-M   'P 1'
#
loop_
_entity.id
_entity.type
_entity.pdbx_description
1 polymer ?
#
loop_
_entity_poly.entity_id
_entity_poly.type
_entity_poly.pdbx_seq_one_letter_code
_entity_poly.pdbx_strand_id
1 'polypeptide(L)'
;MSYAIALNKAWEELLGLSSSKELSVKFLADEYTIDCENRRALSLSCNAPTKDFIAILLLHYLTKKVQGLPVLTEEWLGFKELSGIEGYKAAFKRRSLEPIIRKYGRNPQELLSVLDRLPGKRVDQADIGIVLEAFEGVPVMILMWRPDEEFGPEANILFDRSITGIFCTEDIVVLAGIVANQL
;
A
#
# COMPACT_ATOMS: atom_id res chain seq x y z
N MET A 1 -11.15 12.98 10.86
CA MET A 1 -10.67 12.41 12.14
C MET A 1 -9.20 12.78 12.28
N SER A 2 -8.69 13.15 13.47
CA SER A 2 -7.24 13.38 13.62
C SER A 2 -6.49 12.05 13.66
N TYR A 3 -5.23 12.05 13.26
CA TYR A 3 -4.40 10.83 13.31
C TYR A 3 -4.29 10.24 14.72
N ALA A 4 -4.26 11.08 15.77
CA ALA A 4 -4.23 10.62 17.16
C ALA A 4 -5.45 9.74 17.52
N ILE A 5 -6.65 10.10 17.06
CA ILE A 5 -7.86 9.31 17.32
C ILE A 5 -7.79 7.98 16.57
N ALA A 6 -7.39 8.00 15.30
CA ALA A 6 -7.26 6.79 14.50
C ALA A 6 -6.21 5.83 15.07
N LEU A 7 -5.04 6.36 15.49
CA LEU A 7 -3.99 5.59 16.14
C LEU A 7 -4.46 4.95 17.44
N ASN A 8 -5.12 5.72 18.31
CA ASN A 8 -5.62 5.18 19.59
C ASN A 8 -6.59 4.01 19.35
N LYS A 9 -7.52 4.16 18.41
CA LYS A 9 -8.45 3.10 18.04
C LYS A 9 -7.72 1.87 17.48
N ALA A 10 -6.76 2.07 16.57
CA ALA A 10 -6.01 0.97 15.97
C ALA A 10 -5.17 0.20 17.01
N TRP A 11 -4.58 0.90 17.99
CA TRP A 11 -3.88 0.28 19.11
C TRP A 11 -4.81 -0.52 20.01
N GLU A 12 -5.96 0.04 20.39
CA GLU A 12 -6.94 -0.66 21.23
C GLU A 12 -7.42 -1.96 20.57
N GLU A 13 -7.66 -1.93 19.26
CA GLU A 13 -8.09 -3.10 18.50
C GLU A 13 -7.01 -4.19 18.48
N LEU A 14 -5.76 -3.83 18.17
CA LEU A 14 -4.66 -4.80 18.14
C LEU A 14 -4.38 -5.41 19.52
N LEU A 15 -4.33 -4.58 20.57
CA LEU A 15 -4.06 -5.02 21.94
C LEU A 15 -5.21 -5.84 22.53
N GLY A 16 -6.43 -5.69 22.01
CA GLY A 16 -7.57 -6.54 22.37
C GLY A 16 -7.46 -7.98 21.83
N LEU A 17 -6.61 -8.21 20.83
CA LEU A 17 -6.49 -9.49 20.13
C LEU A 17 -5.16 -10.21 20.37
N SER A 18 -4.10 -9.47 20.67
CA SER A 18 -2.75 -10.00 20.86
C SER A 18 -2.19 -9.66 22.24
N SER A 19 -1.63 -10.66 22.92
CA SER A 19 -0.87 -10.48 24.17
C SER A 19 0.63 -10.36 23.95
N SER A 20 1.09 -10.30 22.69
CA SER A 20 2.51 -10.13 22.38
C SER A 20 3.01 -8.75 22.80
N LYS A 21 4.21 -8.71 23.39
CA LYS A 21 4.87 -7.45 23.77
C LYS A 21 5.44 -6.72 22.56
N GLU A 22 5.88 -7.49 21.57
CA GLU A 22 6.49 -6.99 20.36
C GLU A 22 6.02 -7.82 19.16
N LEU A 23 5.75 -7.16 18.04
CA LEU A 23 5.42 -7.79 16.76
C LEU A 23 6.34 -7.22 15.67
N SER A 24 6.67 -8.03 14.67
CA SER A 24 7.34 -7.57 13.45
C SER A 24 6.39 -7.63 12.25
N VAL A 25 6.48 -6.62 11.38
CA VAL A 25 5.75 -6.56 10.11
C VAL A 25 6.65 -6.02 9.01
N LYS A 26 6.70 -6.75 7.89
CA LYS A 26 7.32 -6.26 6.65
C LYS A 26 6.33 -5.41 5.89
N PHE A 27 6.80 -4.25 5.44
CA PHE A 27 6.04 -3.34 4.61
C PHE A 27 6.97 -2.78 3.52
N LEU A 28 6.76 -3.20 2.29
CA LEU A 28 7.61 -2.92 1.13
C LEU A 28 9.06 -3.35 1.39
N ALA A 29 10.03 -2.43 1.25
CA ALA A 29 11.46 -2.70 1.48
C ALA A 29 11.88 -2.68 2.96
N ASP A 30 10.99 -2.31 3.88
CA ASP A 30 11.34 -2.10 5.28
C ASP A 30 10.64 -3.11 6.19
N GLU A 31 11.19 -3.29 7.38
CA GLU A 31 10.62 -4.08 8.46
C GLU A 31 10.38 -3.16 9.65
N TYR A 32 9.24 -3.33 10.31
CA TYR A 32 8.83 -2.47 11.41
C TYR A 32 8.63 -3.30 12.66
N THR A 33 9.20 -2.80 13.76
CA THR A 33 8.94 -3.31 15.10
C THR A 33 7.78 -2.55 15.71
N ILE A 34 6.76 -3.28 16.16
CA ILE A 34 5.58 -2.77 16.84
C ILE A 34 5.71 -3.12 18.32
N ASP A 35 6.10 -2.12 19.11
CA ASP A 35 6.18 -2.18 20.56
C ASP A 35 4.77 -1.93 21.13
N CYS A 36 4.14 -3.01 21.55
CA CYS A 36 2.77 -3.02 22.08
C CYS A 36 2.71 -2.44 23.50
N GLU A 37 3.78 -2.52 24.29
CA GLU A 37 3.84 -1.98 25.64
C GLU A 37 3.86 -0.44 25.62
N ASN A 38 4.70 0.14 24.76
CA ASN A 38 4.86 1.58 24.66
C ASN A 38 4.02 2.23 23.55
N ARG A 39 3.25 1.44 22.79
CA ARG A 39 2.45 1.88 21.63
C ARG A 39 3.27 2.64 20.59
N ARG A 40 4.38 2.04 20.15
CA ARG A 40 5.31 2.63 19.18
C ARG A 40 5.54 1.72 17.99
N ALA A 41 5.59 2.31 16.81
CA ALA A 41 6.00 1.65 15.57
C ALA A 41 7.34 2.23 15.11
N LEU A 42 8.36 1.39 15.01
CA LEU A 42 9.73 1.77 14.67
C LEU A 42 10.11 1.15 13.33
N SER A 43 10.64 1.97 12.42
CA SER A 43 11.26 1.50 11.18
C SER A 43 12.64 0.93 11.48
N LEU A 44 12.94 -0.30 11.04
CA LEU A 44 14.26 -0.90 11.24
C LEU A 44 15.30 -0.34 10.27
N SER A 45 14.91 0.14 9.09
CA SER A 45 15.84 0.76 8.14
C SER A 45 16.50 2.03 8.66
N CYS A 46 15.77 2.85 9.44
CA CYS A 46 16.28 4.13 9.97
C CYS A 46 16.30 4.21 11.51
N ASN A 47 15.87 3.15 12.20
CA ASN A 47 15.77 3.07 13.66
C ASN A 47 15.04 4.27 14.28
N ALA A 48 13.96 4.73 13.64
CA ALA A 48 13.18 5.89 14.04
C ALA A 48 11.67 5.59 14.06
N PRO A 49 10.88 6.32 14.86
CA PRO A 49 9.43 6.25 14.80
C PRO A 49 8.91 6.53 13.39
N THR A 50 7.98 5.69 12.94
CA THR A 50 7.34 5.90 11.64
C THR A 50 6.31 7.03 11.70
N LYS A 51 5.86 7.49 10.54
CA LYS A 51 4.81 8.50 10.42
C LYS A 51 3.47 7.90 10.82
N ASP A 52 2.58 8.70 11.42
CA ASP A 52 1.28 8.26 11.92
C ASP A 52 0.47 7.44 10.90
N PHE A 53 0.39 7.89 9.65
CA PHE A 53 -0.35 7.18 8.61
C PHE A 53 0.27 5.82 8.24
N ILE A 54 1.59 5.65 8.39
CA ILE A 54 2.22 4.34 8.23
C ILE A 54 1.87 3.48 9.43
N ALA A 55 2.02 4.00 10.65
CA ALA A 55 1.68 3.27 11.87
C ALA A 55 0.22 2.75 11.84
N ILE A 56 -0.74 3.57 11.39
CA ILE A 56 -2.15 3.15 11.21
C ILE A 56 -2.26 1.95 10.27
N LEU A 57 -1.61 1.99 9.10
CA LEU A 57 -1.62 0.87 8.15
C LEU A 57 -1.01 -0.39 8.75
N LEU A 58 0.13 -0.28 9.43
CA LEU A 58 0.79 -1.41 10.09
C LEU A 58 -0.13 -2.06 11.14
N LEU A 59 -0.81 -1.25 11.94
CA LEU A 59 -1.72 -1.71 12.99
C LEU A 59 -2.97 -2.38 12.40
N HIS A 60 -3.62 -1.77 11.41
CA HIS A 60 -4.78 -2.37 10.75
C HIS A 60 -4.42 -3.70 10.07
N TYR A 61 -3.27 -3.75 9.40
CA TYR A 61 -2.78 -5.00 8.81
C TYR A 61 -2.52 -6.07 9.86
N LEU A 62 -1.82 -5.74 10.95
CA LEU A 62 -1.50 -6.70 12.02
C LEU A 62 -2.75 -7.20 12.74
N THR A 63 -3.71 -6.33 13.02
CA THR A 63 -5.02 -6.70 13.57
C THR A 63 -5.67 -7.79 12.71
N LYS A 64 -5.66 -7.59 11.38
CA LYS A 64 -6.22 -8.58 10.44
C LYS A 64 -5.37 -9.83 10.34
N LYS A 65 -4.05 -9.70 10.38
CA LYS A 65 -3.12 -10.84 10.37
C LYS A 65 -3.33 -11.74 11.59
N VAL A 66 -3.53 -11.19 12.78
CA VAL A 66 -3.83 -11.94 14.01
C VAL A 66 -5.17 -12.66 13.92
N GLN A 67 -6.16 -12.07 13.25
CA GLN A 67 -7.47 -12.68 12.99
C GLN A 67 -7.45 -13.74 11.87
N GLY A 68 -6.42 -13.72 11.03
CA GLY A 68 -6.31 -14.50 9.79
C GLY A 68 -6.55 -13.62 8.56
N LEU A 69 -5.54 -13.56 7.68
CA LEU A 69 -5.65 -12.80 6.43
C LEU A 69 -6.67 -13.46 5.48
N PRO A 70 -7.42 -12.66 4.71
CA PRO A 70 -8.26 -13.19 3.65
C PRO A 70 -7.40 -13.88 2.58
N VAL A 71 -7.98 -14.91 1.95
CA VAL A 71 -7.35 -15.58 0.79
C VAL A 71 -7.39 -14.63 -0.41
N LEU A 72 -6.32 -14.61 -1.19
CA LEU A 72 -6.27 -13.84 -2.45
C LEU A 72 -7.38 -14.31 -3.39
N THR A 73 -8.05 -13.33 -4.00
CA THR A 73 -9.19 -13.59 -4.90
C THR A 73 -8.76 -13.71 -6.36
N GLU A 74 -7.57 -13.21 -6.69
CA GLU A 74 -7.06 -13.00 -8.05
C GLU A 74 -7.91 -12.03 -8.90
N GLU A 75 -8.87 -11.36 -8.28
CA GLU A 75 -9.72 -10.36 -8.91
C GLU A 75 -9.18 -8.96 -8.61
N TRP A 76 -8.85 -8.22 -9.66
CA TRP A 76 -8.20 -6.92 -9.56
C TRP A 76 -9.21 -5.78 -9.58
N LEU A 77 -9.20 -4.97 -8.52
CA LEU A 77 -10.00 -3.77 -8.40
C LEU A 77 -9.18 -2.53 -8.73
N GLY A 78 -9.68 -1.69 -9.63
CA GLY A 78 -9.23 -0.32 -9.76
C GLY A 78 -9.85 0.59 -8.71
N PHE A 79 -9.29 1.80 -8.56
CA PHE A 79 -9.80 2.80 -7.60
C PHE A 79 -11.31 3.06 -7.75
N LYS A 80 -11.85 3.06 -8.98
CA LYS A 80 -13.27 3.33 -9.24
C LYS A 80 -14.22 2.23 -8.75
N GLU A 81 -13.69 1.04 -8.48
CA GLU A 81 -14.47 -0.13 -8.04
C GLU A 81 -14.48 -0.28 -6.51
N LEU A 82 -13.69 0.53 -5.81
CA LEU A 82 -13.72 0.60 -4.34
C LEU A 82 -15.00 1.32 -3.88
N SER A 83 -15.58 0.87 -2.77
CA SER A 83 -16.70 1.55 -2.11
C SER A 83 -16.24 2.81 -1.37
N GLY A 84 -17.04 3.88 -1.32
CA GLY A 84 -16.72 5.05 -0.47
C GLY A 84 -15.55 5.89 -1.00
N ILE A 85 -15.39 5.97 -2.32
CA ILE A 85 -14.31 6.72 -2.98
C ILE A 85 -14.57 8.23 -3.04
N GLU A 86 -15.78 8.65 -2.65
CA GLU A 86 -16.20 10.04 -2.60
C GLU A 86 -15.22 10.86 -1.75
N GLY A 87 -14.66 11.92 -2.34
CA GLY A 87 -13.65 12.76 -1.70
C GLY A 87 -12.20 12.32 -1.89
N TYR A 88 -11.92 11.07 -2.29
CA TYR A 88 -10.54 10.58 -2.44
C TYR A 88 -10.00 10.66 -3.87
N LYS A 89 -10.84 10.81 -4.90
CA LYS A 89 -10.42 10.79 -6.32
C LYS A 89 -9.25 11.74 -6.63
N ALA A 90 -9.34 12.99 -6.19
CA ALA A 90 -8.29 13.99 -6.43
C ALA A 90 -7.00 13.65 -5.65
N ALA A 91 -7.13 13.15 -4.42
CA ALA A 91 -6.00 12.74 -3.61
C ALA A 91 -5.30 11.50 -4.20
N PHE A 92 -6.06 10.48 -4.62
CA PHE A 92 -5.54 9.27 -5.24
C PHE A 92 -4.79 9.59 -6.53
N LYS A 93 -5.38 10.39 -7.44
CA LYS A 93 -4.69 10.81 -8.66
C LYS A 93 -3.36 11.51 -8.35
N ARG A 94 -3.40 12.52 -7.49
CA ARG A 94 -2.24 13.36 -7.17
C ARG A 94 -1.14 12.62 -6.40
N ARG A 95 -1.50 11.72 -5.49
CA ARG A 95 -0.55 11.04 -4.59
C ARG A 95 -0.07 9.70 -5.12
N SER A 96 -0.85 9.06 -5.98
CA SER A 96 -0.60 7.68 -6.41
C SER A 96 -0.29 7.59 -7.90
N LEU A 97 -1.06 8.26 -8.79
CA LEU A 97 -0.86 8.12 -10.23
C LEU A 97 0.14 9.12 -10.80
N GLU A 98 -0.01 10.41 -10.46
CA GLU A 98 0.85 11.47 -10.97
C GLU A 98 2.35 11.28 -10.67
N PRO A 99 2.77 10.79 -9.48
CA PRO A 99 4.18 10.51 -9.22
C PRO A 99 4.76 9.44 -10.15
N ILE A 100 3.98 8.39 -10.42
CA ILE A 100 4.39 7.29 -11.31
C ILE A 100 4.52 7.81 -12.75
N ILE A 101 3.51 8.54 -13.23
CA ILE A 101 3.53 9.14 -14.58
C ILE A 101 4.70 10.12 -14.72
N ARG A 102 4.95 10.96 -13.71
CA ARG A 102 6.08 11.90 -13.73
C ARG A 102 7.43 11.19 -13.79
N LYS A 103 7.59 10.08 -13.06
CA LYS A 103 8.85 9.33 -13.00
C LYS A 103 9.08 8.48 -14.26
N TYR A 104 8.05 7.75 -14.70
CA TYR A 104 8.18 6.71 -15.72
C TYR A 104 7.50 7.02 -17.05
N GLY A 105 6.73 8.10 -17.16
CA GLY A 105 5.94 8.40 -18.36
C GLY A 105 6.75 8.62 -19.63
N ARG A 106 8.01 9.08 -19.51
CA ARG A 106 8.92 9.20 -20.66
C ARG A 106 9.47 7.84 -21.11
N ASN A 107 9.74 6.94 -20.18
CA ASN A 107 10.30 5.62 -20.45
C ASN A 107 9.66 4.55 -19.53
N PRO A 108 8.47 4.04 -19.88
CA PRO A 108 7.76 3.09 -19.01
C PRO A 108 8.55 1.82 -18.67
N GLN A 109 9.51 1.41 -19.52
CA GLN A 109 10.35 0.24 -19.27
C GLN A 109 11.19 0.36 -17.99
N GLU A 110 11.53 1.58 -17.57
CA GLU A 110 12.29 1.79 -16.32
C GLU A 110 11.52 1.35 -15.07
N LEU A 111 10.18 1.22 -15.14
CA LEU A 111 9.38 0.68 -14.04
C LEU A 111 9.83 -0.73 -13.63
N LEU A 112 10.37 -1.53 -14.56
CA LEU A 112 10.85 -2.88 -14.27
C LEU A 112 12.05 -2.89 -13.32
N SER A 113 12.85 -1.82 -13.26
CA SER A 113 13.99 -1.71 -12.33
C SER A 113 13.56 -1.70 -10.85
N VAL A 114 12.27 -1.44 -10.57
CA VAL A 114 11.73 -1.54 -9.21
C VAL A 114 11.84 -2.97 -8.66
N LEU A 115 11.77 -3.98 -9.53
CA LEU A 115 11.84 -5.39 -9.16
C LEU A 115 13.24 -5.81 -8.66
N ASP A 116 14.28 -5.01 -8.91
CA ASP A 116 15.63 -5.26 -8.39
C ASP A 116 15.75 -4.98 -6.89
N ARG A 117 14.78 -4.25 -6.31
CA ARG A 117 14.83 -3.74 -4.93
C ARG A 117 13.56 -3.97 -4.11
N LEU A 118 12.43 -4.28 -4.75
CA LEU A 118 11.17 -4.61 -4.08
C LEU A 118 10.70 -6.02 -4.46
N PRO A 119 10.14 -6.79 -3.52
CA PRO A 119 9.56 -8.08 -3.83
C PRO A 119 8.38 -7.91 -4.77
N GLY A 120 8.44 -8.59 -5.92
CA GLY A 120 7.41 -8.48 -6.94
C GLY A 120 7.73 -9.27 -8.19
N LYS A 121 6.89 -9.11 -9.19
CA LYS A 121 7.04 -9.73 -10.50
C LYS A 121 6.53 -8.82 -11.61
N ARG A 122 7.11 -8.98 -12.80
CA ARG A 122 6.52 -8.43 -14.03
C ARG A 122 5.24 -9.18 -14.36
N VAL A 123 4.29 -8.47 -14.95
CA VAL A 123 3.04 -9.04 -15.47
C VAL A 123 2.74 -8.47 -16.85
N ASP A 124 2.05 -9.25 -17.68
CA ASP A 124 1.76 -8.89 -19.08
C ASP A 124 0.37 -8.24 -19.21
N GLN A 125 0.17 -7.18 -18.43
CA GLN A 125 -0.98 -6.27 -18.52
C GLN A 125 -0.45 -4.85 -18.79
N ALA A 126 -1.12 -4.11 -19.68
CA ALA A 126 -0.65 -2.84 -20.22
C ALA A 126 0.66 -2.97 -21.02
N ASP A 127 1.27 -1.85 -21.42
CA ASP A 127 2.58 -1.88 -22.08
C ASP A 127 3.68 -2.35 -21.12
N ILE A 128 3.58 -1.93 -19.85
CA ILE A 128 4.43 -2.36 -18.74
C ILE A 128 3.58 -2.54 -17.49
N GLY A 129 3.65 -3.73 -16.90
CA GLY A 129 2.98 -4.07 -15.65
C GLY A 129 3.91 -4.73 -14.65
N ILE A 130 3.78 -4.37 -13.37
CA ILE A 130 4.41 -5.08 -12.25
C ILE A 130 3.40 -5.32 -11.14
N VAL A 131 3.58 -6.40 -10.38
CA VAL A 131 2.90 -6.64 -9.11
C VAL A 131 3.94 -6.62 -8.01
N LEU A 132 3.74 -5.75 -7.02
CA LEU A 132 4.56 -5.67 -5.82
C LEU A 132 3.79 -6.26 -4.63
N GLU A 133 4.51 -6.93 -3.74
CA GLU A 133 3.95 -7.38 -2.47
C GLU A 133 4.16 -6.28 -1.41
N ALA A 134 3.12 -5.50 -1.13
CA ALA A 134 3.23 -4.37 -0.22
C ALA A 134 3.31 -4.82 1.23
N PHE A 135 2.42 -5.73 1.62
CA PHE A 135 2.53 -6.57 2.80
C PHE A 135 2.41 -8.02 2.34
N GLU A 136 2.80 -8.96 3.19
CA GLU A 136 2.51 -10.38 2.95
C GLU A 136 1.00 -10.57 2.66
N GLY A 137 0.68 -11.14 1.50
CA GLY A 137 -0.72 -11.34 1.08
C GLY A 137 -1.47 -10.06 0.67
N VAL A 138 -0.78 -8.94 0.42
CA VAL A 138 -1.37 -7.70 -0.10
C VAL A 138 -0.64 -7.28 -1.39
N PRO A 139 -0.97 -7.91 -2.54
CA PRO A 139 -0.36 -7.56 -3.81
C PRO A 139 -0.97 -6.27 -4.39
N VAL A 140 -0.12 -5.43 -4.95
CA VAL A 140 -0.48 -4.16 -5.61
C VAL A 140 0.07 -4.18 -7.03
N MET A 141 -0.81 -4.10 -8.02
CA MET A 141 -0.44 -4.07 -9.43
C MET A 141 -0.30 -2.63 -9.91
N ILE A 142 0.80 -2.32 -10.58
CA ILE A 142 1.06 -1.04 -11.22
C ILE A 142 1.13 -1.27 -12.72
N LEU A 143 0.34 -0.50 -13.46
CA LEU A 143 0.21 -0.57 -14.91
C LEU A 143 0.61 0.78 -15.53
N MET A 144 1.35 0.72 -16.63
CA MET A 144 1.79 1.89 -17.40
C MET A 144 1.49 1.69 -18.89
N TRP A 145 0.99 2.74 -19.52
CA TRP A 145 0.83 2.85 -20.97
C TRP A 145 1.74 3.95 -21.50
N ARG A 146 2.36 3.69 -22.64
CA ARG A 146 3.18 4.66 -23.37
C ARG A 146 2.29 5.78 -23.90
N PRO A 147 2.84 7.00 -24.07
CA PRO A 147 2.13 8.00 -24.84
C PRO A 147 1.96 7.52 -26.29
N ASP A 148 0.85 7.90 -26.89
CA ASP A 148 0.60 7.74 -28.32
C ASP A 148 0.42 9.12 -28.99
N GLU A 149 -0.10 9.16 -30.21
CA GLU A 149 -0.30 10.40 -30.96
C GLU A 149 -1.41 11.29 -30.38
N GLU A 150 -2.35 10.72 -29.64
CA GLU A 150 -3.55 11.39 -29.14
C GLU A 150 -3.50 11.64 -27.61
N PHE A 151 -2.83 10.77 -26.86
CA PHE A 151 -2.81 10.76 -25.40
C PHE A 151 -1.38 10.74 -24.83
N GLY A 152 -1.22 11.39 -23.68
CA GLY A 152 0.02 11.34 -22.89
C GLY A 152 0.21 9.98 -22.18
N PRO A 153 1.33 9.77 -21.47
CA PRO A 153 1.53 8.55 -20.70
C PRO A 153 0.48 8.41 -19.59
N GLU A 154 0.00 7.20 -19.41
CA GLU A 154 -0.99 6.87 -18.38
C GLU A 154 -0.46 5.82 -17.40
N ALA A 155 -0.94 5.90 -16.16
CA ALA A 155 -0.66 4.93 -15.12
C ALA A 155 -1.94 4.54 -14.39
N ASN A 156 -1.99 3.31 -13.91
CA ASN A 156 -3.05 2.85 -13.02
C ASN A 156 -2.49 1.94 -11.92
N ILE A 157 -3.20 1.87 -10.80
CA ILE A 157 -2.89 0.96 -9.71
C ILE A 157 -4.13 0.11 -9.44
N LEU A 158 -3.96 -1.21 -9.42
CA LEU A 158 -5.00 -2.18 -9.09
C LEU A 158 -4.61 -2.94 -7.82
N PHE A 159 -5.63 -3.44 -7.12
CA PHE A 159 -5.48 -4.20 -5.88
C PHE A 159 -6.25 -5.51 -5.98
N ASP A 160 -5.72 -6.60 -5.42
CA ASP A 160 -6.53 -7.81 -5.25
C ASP A 160 -7.73 -7.48 -4.35
N ARG A 161 -8.94 -7.93 -4.71
CA ARG A 161 -10.18 -7.65 -3.97
C ARG A 161 -10.09 -8.06 -2.49
N SER A 162 -9.28 -9.04 -2.13
CA SER A 162 -9.05 -9.43 -0.73
C SER A 162 -8.60 -8.26 0.16
N ILE A 163 -7.99 -7.22 -0.41
CA ILE A 163 -7.56 -6.02 0.32
C ILE A 163 -8.71 -5.33 1.06
N THR A 164 -9.95 -5.41 0.55
CA THR A 164 -11.11 -4.76 1.20
C THR A 164 -11.53 -5.47 2.49
N GLY A 165 -11.05 -6.70 2.71
CA GLY A 165 -11.17 -7.40 3.99
C GLY A 165 -10.12 -6.97 5.02
N ILE A 166 -9.07 -6.27 4.58
CA ILE A 166 -7.94 -5.85 5.42
C ILE A 166 -8.03 -4.36 5.74
N PHE A 167 -8.27 -3.55 4.71
CA PHE A 167 -8.14 -2.10 4.74
C PHE A 167 -9.43 -1.42 4.30
N CYS A 168 -9.72 -0.27 4.92
CA CYS A 168 -10.76 0.61 4.41
C CYS A 168 -10.26 1.41 3.19
N THR A 169 -11.17 2.07 2.45
CA THR A 169 -10.80 2.83 1.24
C THR A 169 -9.79 3.93 1.51
N GLU A 170 -9.86 4.59 2.68
CA GLU A 170 -8.86 5.60 3.06
C GLU A 170 -7.45 4.99 3.19
N ASP A 171 -7.35 3.83 3.84
CA ASP A 171 -6.10 3.09 3.99
C ASP A 171 -5.55 2.66 2.63
N ILE A 172 -6.41 2.14 1.73
CA ILE A 172 -6.00 1.75 0.38
C ILE A 172 -5.45 2.95 -0.41
N VAL A 173 -6.08 4.13 -0.29
CA VAL A 173 -5.60 5.36 -0.93
C VAL A 173 -4.26 5.81 -0.36
N VAL A 174 -4.07 5.72 0.96
CA VAL A 174 -2.78 6.03 1.61
C VAL A 174 -1.71 5.04 1.18
N LEU A 175 -2.02 3.73 1.19
CA LEU A 175 -1.13 2.66 0.75
C LEU A 175 -0.67 2.87 -0.69
N ALA A 176 -1.60 3.16 -1.60
CA ALA A 176 -1.31 3.44 -3.00
C ALA A 176 -0.32 4.61 -3.17
N GLY A 177 -0.49 5.66 -2.36
CA GLY A 177 0.41 6.80 -2.36
C GLY A 177 1.81 6.44 -1.84
N ILE A 178 1.90 5.60 -0.80
CA ILE A 178 3.19 5.13 -0.29
C ILE A 178 3.90 4.25 -1.33
N VAL A 179 3.17 3.29 -1.93
CA VAL A 179 3.69 2.43 -3.01
C VAL A 179 4.24 3.29 -4.14
N ALA A 180 3.47 4.27 -4.62
CA ALA A 180 3.90 5.17 -5.70
C ALA A 180 5.19 5.94 -5.38
N ASN A 181 5.38 6.36 -4.13
CA ASN A 181 6.62 7.04 -3.69
C ASN A 181 7.80 6.08 -3.49
N GLN A 182 7.53 4.79 -3.36
CA GLN A 182 8.54 3.73 -3.27
C GLN A 182 8.93 3.18 -4.63
N LEU A 183 8.21 3.51 -5.72
CA LEU A 183 8.62 3.16 -7.08
C LEU A 183 9.79 4.01 -7.54
#